data_AF-A0A250JFK1-F1
#
_entry.id   AF-A0A250JFK1-F1
#
_cell.length_a   1.000
_cell.length_b   1.000
_cell.length_c   1.000
_cell.angle_alpha   90.00
_cell.angle_beta   90.00
_cell.angle_gamma   90.00
#
_symmetry.space_group_name_H-M   'P 1'
#
loop_
_entity.id
_entity.type
_entity.pdbx_description
1 polymer ?
#
loop_
_entity_poly.entity_id
_entity_poly.type
_entity_poly.pdbx_seq_one_letter_code
_entity_poly.pdbx_strand_id
1 'polypeptide(L)'
;MADLGANVVTAASGDEALRLLLEREFALILLDVQMPGMDGYDTASLIRMRERTRHIPIIYITAFNRSEVNVSRGYELGAVDYLFKPIVPEILRTKVGVFLELHRKKEEVRRQEALLRQAESRAHAQQLAEARAHYERSLLQQEVERERKVSEAREQRAQELARLVKEKEQAQAELSAVAREREQLILALREADRRKDEFLAMLAHELRNPLAPVRHALEVFQLRAPQDEILQRAFASADRQVSHMTRLVDDLLDVSRITRGKVEIRPRLVTFKEIVDGAIQACDPFIQQRHHVLSVSLPEEPLILNVDPTRMTQVVANLLHNAAKYTPSGGRIELTARRDNGELVLSVRDNGVGLRPEMLQRVFELFVQVDPGSDRAQGGLGLGLTLVRSLVEMHGGRVSAHSQGLSQGSEFIVRLPLPAEATAPLALPNLLKSAASLNPALRPLNILLVEDNPDIRETLRDLLELHGHHVEEASDGRAAVELVLSQRPQVALVDIGLPELDGYQVAELVRASAGGADTRLVALTGYGHPEDRKRALAAGFDAHLVKPVSSEDLSQVLKRLCNAA
;
A
#
# COMPACT_ATOMS: atom_id res chain seq x y z
N MET A 1 -59.93 -62.96 -94.71
CA MET A 1 -59.26 -62.75 -93.41
C MET A 1 -58.23 -61.62 -93.47
N ALA A 2 -57.46 -61.47 -94.56
CA ALA A 2 -56.54 -60.35 -94.75
C ALA A 2 -57.22 -58.96 -94.61
N ASP A 3 -58.47 -58.83 -95.08
CA ASP A 3 -59.25 -57.58 -94.98
C ASP A 3 -59.69 -57.19 -93.55
N LEU A 4 -59.53 -58.07 -92.55
CA LEU A 4 -59.88 -57.78 -91.14
C LEU A 4 -58.68 -57.21 -90.34
N GLY A 5 -57.53 -57.00 -90.98
CA GLY A 5 -56.31 -56.51 -90.32
C GLY A 5 -55.82 -57.45 -89.19
N ALA A 6 -56.13 -58.74 -89.31
CA ALA A 6 -55.73 -59.77 -88.36
C ALA A 6 -54.54 -60.55 -88.92
N ASN A 7 -53.51 -60.77 -88.09
CA ASN A 7 -52.44 -61.69 -88.41
C ASN A 7 -52.96 -63.12 -88.28
N VAL A 8 -53.10 -63.83 -89.39
CA VAL A 8 -53.60 -65.20 -89.41
C VAL A 8 -52.42 -66.15 -89.34
N VAL A 9 -52.40 -66.99 -88.30
CA VAL A 9 -51.46 -68.10 -88.20
C VAL A 9 -52.25 -69.39 -88.41
N THR A 10 -51.79 -70.21 -89.34
CA THR A 10 -52.42 -71.50 -89.67
C THR A 10 -51.69 -72.65 -88.99
N ALA A 11 -52.44 -73.65 -88.53
CA ALA A 11 -51.92 -74.93 -88.06
C ALA A 11 -52.58 -76.05 -88.84
N ALA A 12 -51.82 -77.07 -89.22
CA ALA A 12 -52.31 -78.22 -89.98
C ALA A 12 -52.83 -79.36 -89.09
N SER A 13 -52.60 -79.29 -87.77
CA SER A 13 -53.05 -80.29 -86.78
C SER A 13 -53.27 -79.68 -85.40
N GLY A 14 -53.97 -80.41 -84.52
CA GLY A 14 -54.17 -80.01 -83.12
C GLY A 14 -52.86 -79.84 -82.34
N ASP A 15 -51.90 -80.74 -82.54
CA ASP A 15 -50.57 -80.68 -81.92
C ASP A 15 -49.78 -79.43 -82.35
N GLU A 16 -49.85 -79.06 -83.62
CA GLU A 16 -49.21 -77.85 -84.14
C GLU A 16 -49.85 -76.59 -83.57
N ALA A 17 -51.19 -76.55 -83.45
CA ALA A 17 -51.91 -75.44 -82.84
C ALA A 17 -51.51 -75.24 -81.36
N LEU A 18 -51.39 -76.33 -80.60
CA LEU A 18 -50.94 -76.29 -79.20
C LEU A 18 -49.50 -75.82 -79.05
N ARG A 19 -48.61 -76.13 -80.01
CA ARG A 19 -47.23 -75.63 -80.04
C ARG A 19 -47.21 -74.12 -80.27
N LEU A 20 -47.96 -73.63 -81.26
CA LEU A 20 -48.04 -72.19 -81.56
C LEU A 20 -48.56 -71.36 -80.39
N LEU A 21 -49.53 -71.89 -79.64
CA LEU A 21 -50.10 -71.27 -78.45
C LEU A 21 -49.13 -71.13 -77.26
N LEU A 22 -47.98 -71.83 -77.28
CA LEU A 22 -46.93 -71.63 -76.30
C LEU A 22 -46.05 -70.41 -76.62
N GLU A 23 -45.85 -70.14 -77.91
CA GLU A 23 -44.91 -69.13 -78.39
C GLU A 23 -45.57 -67.76 -78.56
N ARG A 24 -46.88 -67.74 -78.84
CA ARG A 24 -47.62 -66.53 -79.20
C ARG A 24 -48.98 -66.47 -78.51
N GLU A 25 -49.42 -65.25 -78.26
CA GLU A 25 -50.77 -65.00 -77.78
C GLU A 25 -51.70 -64.75 -78.96
N PHE A 26 -52.88 -65.37 -78.90
CA PHE A 26 -53.88 -65.30 -79.96
C PHE A 26 -55.15 -64.64 -79.44
N ALA A 27 -55.72 -63.77 -80.27
CA ALA A 27 -56.98 -63.10 -79.95
C ALA A 27 -58.20 -64.02 -80.12
N LEU A 28 -58.11 -65.03 -81.00
CA LEU A 28 -59.18 -65.97 -81.34
C LEU A 28 -58.59 -67.20 -82.02
N ILE A 29 -59.19 -68.37 -81.80
CA ILE A 29 -58.84 -69.63 -82.46
C ILE A 29 -60.04 -70.10 -83.29
N LEU A 30 -59.80 -70.43 -84.56
CA LEU A 30 -60.76 -71.13 -85.41
C LEU A 30 -60.33 -72.58 -85.53
N LEU A 31 -61.18 -73.51 -85.11
CA LEU A 31 -60.77 -74.90 -84.90
C LEU A 31 -61.68 -75.86 -85.66
N ASP A 32 -61.14 -76.59 -86.62
CA ASP A 32 -61.88 -77.63 -87.32
C ASP A 32 -62.18 -78.79 -86.37
N VAL A 33 -63.42 -79.26 -86.36
CA VAL A 33 -63.85 -80.35 -85.47
C VAL A 33 -63.36 -81.70 -85.99
N GLN A 34 -63.38 -81.90 -87.32
CA GLN A 34 -62.99 -83.17 -87.94
C GLN A 34 -61.57 -83.05 -88.50
N MET A 35 -60.59 -83.49 -87.72
CA MET A 35 -59.17 -83.55 -88.11
C MET A 35 -58.62 -84.96 -87.86
N PRO A 36 -57.69 -85.46 -88.70
CA PRO A 36 -57.04 -86.75 -88.49
C PRO A 36 -56.11 -86.72 -87.28
N GLY A 37 -56.11 -87.80 -86.49
CA GLY A 37 -55.34 -87.90 -85.25
C GLY A 37 -56.12 -87.33 -84.07
N MET A 38 -55.73 -86.15 -83.60
CA MET A 38 -56.42 -85.41 -82.53
C MET A 38 -57.55 -84.56 -83.11
N ASP A 39 -58.77 -84.79 -82.66
CA ASP A 39 -59.92 -84.03 -83.13
C ASP A 39 -59.95 -82.59 -82.57
N GLY A 40 -60.84 -81.75 -83.10
CA GLY A 40 -60.95 -80.36 -82.65
C GLY A 40 -61.41 -80.21 -81.20
N TYR A 41 -62.20 -81.15 -80.67
CA TYR A 41 -62.68 -81.09 -79.29
C TYR A 41 -61.58 -81.46 -78.29
N ASP A 42 -60.78 -82.47 -78.60
CA ASP A 42 -59.61 -82.88 -77.81
C ASP A 42 -58.57 -81.76 -77.81
N THR A 43 -58.33 -81.13 -78.97
CA THR A 43 -57.43 -79.97 -79.09
C THR A 43 -57.91 -78.81 -78.21
N ALA A 44 -59.19 -78.44 -78.27
CA ALA A 44 -59.74 -77.37 -77.45
C ALA A 44 -59.70 -77.67 -75.94
N SER A 45 -59.95 -78.93 -75.57
CA SER A 45 -59.84 -79.39 -74.18
C SER A 45 -58.43 -79.12 -73.63
N LEU A 46 -57.40 -79.44 -74.42
CA LEU A 46 -56.00 -79.17 -74.05
C LEU A 46 -55.68 -77.67 -73.99
N ILE A 47 -56.26 -76.86 -74.88
CA ILE A 47 -56.13 -75.38 -74.82
C ILE A 47 -56.72 -74.82 -73.53
N ARG A 48 -57.85 -75.38 -73.06
CA ARG A 48 -58.56 -74.97 -71.85
C ARG A 48 -57.89 -75.43 -70.55
N MET A 49 -57.10 -76.50 -70.58
CA MET A 49 -56.37 -76.99 -69.39
C MET A 49 -55.22 -76.06 -68.95
N ARG A 50 -54.74 -75.14 -69.79
CA ARG A 50 -53.59 -74.26 -69.49
C ARG A 50 -54.04 -72.85 -69.09
N GLU A 51 -53.55 -72.34 -67.95
CA GLU A 51 -53.95 -71.05 -67.39
C GLU A 51 -53.76 -69.85 -68.36
N ARG A 52 -52.69 -69.88 -69.15
CA ARG A 52 -52.36 -68.82 -70.11
C ARG A 52 -53.24 -68.85 -71.37
N THR A 53 -53.80 -69.99 -71.77
CA THR A 53 -54.54 -70.12 -73.04
C THR A 53 -56.03 -70.41 -72.84
N ARG A 54 -56.44 -70.79 -71.62
CA ARG A 54 -57.83 -71.14 -71.29
C ARG A 54 -58.85 -70.04 -71.49
N HIS A 55 -58.42 -68.79 -71.69
CA HIS A 55 -59.30 -67.64 -71.87
C HIS A 55 -59.42 -67.20 -73.34
N ILE A 56 -58.67 -67.82 -74.25
CA ILE A 56 -58.70 -67.49 -75.67
C ILE A 56 -60.02 -68.00 -76.24
N PRO A 57 -60.81 -67.17 -76.95
CA PRO A 57 -62.07 -67.61 -77.55
C PRO A 57 -61.78 -68.63 -78.67
N ILE A 58 -62.63 -69.67 -78.77
CA ILE A 58 -62.52 -70.73 -79.79
C ILE A 58 -63.84 -70.80 -80.56
N ILE A 59 -63.79 -70.73 -81.89
CA ILE A 59 -64.93 -70.97 -82.77
C ILE A 59 -64.69 -72.27 -83.52
N TYR A 60 -65.61 -73.22 -83.38
CA TYR A 60 -65.51 -74.52 -84.06
C TYR A 60 -65.99 -74.44 -85.51
N ILE A 61 -65.31 -75.16 -86.40
CA ILE A 61 -65.73 -75.34 -87.79
C ILE A 61 -66.17 -76.79 -87.97
N THR A 62 -67.42 -77.02 -88.40
CA THR A 62 -68.02 -78.37 -88.46
C THR A 62 -68.80 -78.65 -89.75
N ALA A 63 -68.95 -79.92 -90.12
CA ALA A 63 -69.70 -80.38 -91.31
C ALA A 63 -71.21 -80.52 -91.03
N PHE A 64 -72.04 -80.45 -92.08
CA PHE A 64 -73.50 -80.28 -92.04
C PHE A 64 -74.28 -81.52 -91.53
N ASN A 65 -74.04 -81.96 -90.29
CA ASN A 65 -74.89 -82.92 -89.60
C ASN A 65 -75.32 -82.33 -88.25
N ARG A 66 -76.56 -81.81 -88.19
CA ARG A 66 -77.19 -81.30 -86.96
C ARG A 66 -77.63 -82.45 -86.05
N SER A 67 -76.70 -83.29 -85.62
CA SER A 67 -76.94 -84.09 -84.41
C SER A 67 -76.78 -83.15 -83.21
N GLU A 68 -77.85 -82.88 -82.47
CA GLU A 68 -77.85 -82.05 -81.25
C GLU A 68 -76.75 -82.47 -80.25
N VAL A 69 -76.37 -83.76 -80.26
CA VAL A 69 -75.31 -84.35 -79.43
C VAL A 69 -73.92 -83.71 -79.63
N ASN A 70 -73.57 -83.29 -80.86
CA ASN A 70 -72.25 -82.73 -81.14
C ASN A 70 -72.15 -81.22 -80.86
N VAL A 71 -73.28 -80.51 -80.83
CA VAL A 71 -73.31 -79.07 -80.53
C VAL A 71 -73.23 -78.82 -79.02
N SER A 72 -73.87 -79.68 -78.21
CA SER A 72 -73.80 -79.61 -76.74
C SER A 72 -72.38 -79.85 -76.22
N ARG A 73 -71.67 -80.86 -76.76
CA ARG A 73 -70.30 -81.20 -76.34
C ARG A 73 -69.30 -80.05 -76.53
N GLY A 74 -69.39 -79.28 -77.61
CA GLY A 74 -68.46 -78.16 -77.79
C GLY A 74 -68.78 -76.93 -76.95
N TYR A 75 -70.04 -76.63 -76.62
CA TYR A 75 -70.34 -75.56 -75.66
C TYR A 75 -69.91 -75.94 -74.23
N GLU A 76 -70.03 -77.21 -73.85
CA GLU A 76 -69.48 -77.73 -72.59
C GLU A 76 -67.94 -77.61 -72.52
N LEU A 77 -67.27 -77.75 -73.66
CA LEU A 77 -65.82 -77.52 -73.80
C LEU A 77 -65.46 -76.03 -74.01
N GLY A 78 -66.42 -75.13 -73.86
CA GLY A 78 -66.23 -73.68 -73.92
C GLY A 78 -66.06 -73.13 -75.34
N ALA A 79 -66.72 -73.73 -76.35
CA ALA A 79 -66.92 -73.07 -77.64
C ALA A 79 -67.59 -71.74 -77.41
N VAL A 80 -67.10 -70.72 -78.10
CA VAL A 80 -67.77 -69.43 -78.11
C VAL A 80 -68.78 -69.35 -79.26
N ASP A 81 -68.54 -70.09 -80.35
CA ASP A 81 -69.45 -70.15 -81.50
C ASP A 81 -69.13 -71.33 -82.44
N TYR A 82 -69.99 -71.56 -83.44
CA TYR A 82 -69.80 -72.55 -84.50
C TYR A 82 -69.95 -71.96 -85.91
N LEU A 83 -69.19 -72.52 -86.85
CA LEU A 83 -69.24 -72.25 -88.28
C LEU A 83 -69.44 -73.55 -89.05
N PHE A 84 -70.35 -73.54 -90.02
CA PHE A 84 -70.73 -74.73 -90.78
C PHE A 84 -70.11 -74.71 -92.18
N LYS A 85 -69.69 -75.87 -92.68
CA LYS A 85 -69.18 -76.07 -94.06
C LYS A 85 -70.36 -76.32 -95.04
N PRO A 86 -70.42 -75.66 -96.22
CA PRO A 86 -69.47 -74.66 -96.73
C PRO A 86 -69.57 -73.32 -95.99
N ILE A 87 -68.42 -72.73 -95.62
CA ILE A 87 -68.35 -71.54 -94.78
C ILE A 87 -68.84 -70.32 -95.56
N VAL A 88 -69.83 -69.61 -95.02
CA VAL A 88 -70.30 -68.33 -95.55
C VAL A 88 -69.34 -67.21 -95.11
N PRO A 89 -68.64 -66.51 -96.03
CA PRO A 89 -67.61 -65.54 -95.69
C PRO A 89 -68.08 -64.35 -94.86
N GLU A 90 -69.36 -63.96 -94.97
CA GLU A 90 -69.92 -62.86 -94.16
C GLU A 90 -70.06 -63.26 -92.69
N ILE A 91 -70.58 -64.47 -92.42
CA ILE A 91 -70.79 -64.97 -91.05
C ILE A 91 -69.45 -65.11 -90.31
N LEU A 92 -68.44 -65.65 -91.00
CA LEU A 92 -67.08 -65.75 -90.47
C LEU A 92 -66.52 -64.38 -90.09
N ARG A 93 -66.66 -63.38 -90.98
CA ARG A 93 -66.11 -62.03 -90.76
C ARG A 93 -66.75 -61.35 -89.55
N THR A 94 -68.07 -61.41 -89.43
CA THR A 94 -68.79 -60.81 -88.31
C THR A 94 -68.38 -61.44 -86.97
N LYS A 95 -68.37 -62.77 -86.89
CA LYS A 95 -68.03 -63.48 -85.64
C LYS A 95 -66.58 -63.24 -85.23
N VAL A 96 -65.63 -63.29 -86.17
CA VAL A 96 -64.22 -63.00 -85.88
C VAL A 96 -64.00 -61.53 -85.51
N GLY A 97 -64.69 -60.60 -86.18
CA GLY A 97 -64.56 -59.15 -85.95
C GLY A 97 -64.83 -58.74 -84.50
N VAL A 98 -65.90 -59.28 -83.88
CA VAL A 98 -66.27 -58.96 -82.49
C VAL A 98 -65.17 -59.32 -81.49
N PHE A 99 -64.57 -60.50 -81.62
CA PHE A 99 -63.51 -60.94 -80.68
C PHE A 99 -62.21 -60.18 -80.86
N LEU A 100 -61.87 -59.79 -82.09
CA LEU A 100 -60.71 -58.94 -82.35
C LEU A 100 -60.91 -57.54 -81.76
N GLU A 101 -62.10 -56.97 -81.86
CA GLU A 101 -62.42 -55.67 -81.28
C GLU A 101 -62.33 -55.68 -79.75
N LEU A 102 -62.91 -56.71 -79.11
CA LEU A 102 -62.83 -56.89 -77.65
C LEU A 102 -61.38 -57.05 -77.17
N HIS A 103 -60.56 -57.81 -77.89
CA HIS A 103 -59.15 -57.96 -77.56
C HIS A 103 -58.39 -56.64 -77.69
N ARG A 104 -58.63 -55.86 -78.76
CA ARG A 104 -58.03 -54.52 -78.94
C ARG A 104 -58.43 -53.57 -77.82
N LYS A 105 -59.71 -53.54 -77.43
CA LYS A 105 -60.19 -52.68 -76.33
C LYS A 105 -59.59 -53.06 -74.98
N LYS A 106 -59.43 -54.35 -74.70
CA LYS A 106 -58.81 -54.84 -73.46
C LYS A 106 -57.34 -54.42 -73.34
N GLU A 107 -56.60 -54.50 -74.44
CA GLU A 107 -55.20 -54.05 -74.50
C GLU A 107 -55.07 -52.52 -74.38
N GLU A 108 -56.00 -51.77 -74.95
CA GLU A 108 -56.06 -50.30 -74.82
C GLU A 108 -56.24 -49.86 -73.36
N VAL A 109 -57.19 -50.46 -72.63
CA VAL A 109 -57.45 -50.15 -71.21
C VAL A 109 -56.23 -50.45 -70.33
N ARG A 110 -55.59 -51.62 -70.52
CA ARG A 110 -54.36 -51.98 -69.78
C ARG A 110 -53.24 -50.97 -69.99
N ARG A 111 -53.08 -50.46 -71.22
CA ARG A 111 -52.08 -49.42 -71.52
C ARG A 111 -52.42 -48.10 -70.82
N GLN A 112 -53.69 -47.70 -70.82
CA GLN A 112 -54.13 -46.48 -70.13
C GLN A 112 -53.91 -46.56 -68.61
N GLU A 113 -54.25 -47.69 -67.99
CA GLU A 113 -54.00 -47.91 -66.55
C GLU A 113 -52.50 -47.84 -66.21
N ALA A 114 -51.63 -48.42 -67.04
CA ALA A 114 -50.19 -48.37 -66.83
C ALA A 114 -49.65 -46.93 -66.92
N LEU A 115 -50.13 -46.14 -67.89
CA LEU A 115 -49.74 -44.73 -68.06
C LEU A 115 -50.22 -43.87 -66.88
N LEU A 116 -51.45 -44.06 -66.42
CA LEU A 116 -52.01 -43.35 -65.26
C LEU A 116 -51.19 -43.62 -63.99
N ARG A 117 -50.90 -44.90 -63.69
CA ARG A 117 -50.07 -45.27 -62.53
C ARG A 117 -48.67 -44.65 -62.58
N GLN A 118 -48.08 -44.58 -63.79
CA GLN A 118 -46.77 -43.95 -63.97
C GLN A 118 -46.84 -42.43 -63.75
N ALA A 119 -47.90 -41.77 -64.24
CA ALA A 119 -48.12 -40.34 -64.04
C ALA A 119 -48.36 -39.99 -62.57
N GLU A 120 -49.19 -40.76 -61.85
CA GLU A 120 -49.44 -40.60 -60.42
C GLU A 120 -48.17 -40.78 -59.59
N SER A 121 -47.38 -41.82 -59.87
CA SER A 121 -46.09 -42.05 -59.19
C SER A 121 -45.12 -40.89 -59.40
N ARG A 122 -45.05 -40.34 -60.63
CA ARG A 122 -44.21 -39.16 -60.93
C ARG A 122 -44.69 -37.91 -60.20
N ALA A 123 -45.99 -37.65 -60.19
CA ALA A 123 -46.57 -36.50 -59.49
C ALA A 123 -46.32 -36.58 -57.98
N HIS A 124 -46.50 -37.76 -57.37
CA HIS A 124 -46.22 -37.96 -55.96
C HIS A 124 -44.73 -37.79 -55.62
N ALA A 125 -43.84 -38.31 -56.46
CA ALA A 125 -42.40 -38.13 -56.29
C ALA A 125 -41.99 -36.64 -56.39
N GLN A 126 -42.59 -35.87 -57.31
CA GLN A 126 -42.36 -34.44 -57.42
C GLN A 126 -42.84 -33.67 -56.18
N GLN A 127 -44.06 -33.95 -55.70
CA GLN A 127 -44.58 -33.32 -54.48
C GLN A 127 -43.70 -33.58 -53.26
N LEU A 128 -43.22 -34.82 -53.10
CA LEU A 128 -42.32 -35.15 -51.99
C LEU A 128 -40.97 -34.43 -52.11
N ALA A 129 -40.43 -34.30 -53.32
CA ALA A 129 -39.20 -33.56 -53.58
C ALA A 129 -39.36 -32.07 -53.27
N GLU A 130 -40.47 -31.45 -53.69
CA GLU A 130 -40.78 -30.05 -53.40
C GLU A 130 -40.95 -29.80 -51.89
N ALA A 131 -41.68 -30.68 -51.20
CA ALA A 131 -41.87 -30.59 -49.75
C ALA A 131 -40.54 -30.71 -48.99
N ARG A 132 -39.66 -31.64 -49.41
CA ARG A 132 -38.31 -31.78 -48.84
C ARG A 132 -37.46 -30.55 -49.08
N ALA A 133 -37.41 -30.04 -50.31
CA ALA A 133 -36.65 -28.84 -50.65
C ALA A 133 -37.12 -27.62 -49.86
N HIS A 134 -38.44 -27.47 -49.67
CA HIS A 134 -38.99 -26.39 -48.85
C HIS A 134 -38.57 -26.54 -47.37
N TYR A 135 -38.64 -27.75 -46.82
CA TYR A 135 -38.23 -28.01 -45.45
C TYR A 135 -36.73 -27.74 -45.24
N GLU A 136 -35.85 -28.25 -46.10
CA GLU A 136 -34.41 -27.99 -46.06
C GLU A 136 -34.10 -26.50 -46.13
N ARG A 137 -34.78 -25.76 -47.01
CA ARG A 137 -34.60 -24.31 -47.14
C ARG A 137 -35.02 -23.56 -45.87
N SER A 138 -36.11 -23.98 -45.22
CA SER A 138 -36.57 -23.38 -43.96
C SER A 138 -35.59 -23.63 -42.80
N LEU A 139 -35.02 -24.83 -42.70
CA LEU A 139 -33.97 -25.17 -41.73
C LEU A 139 -32.72 -24.29 -41.93
N LEU A 140 -32.23 -24.19 -43.16
CA LEU A 140 -31.09 -23.34 -43.50
C LEU A 140 -31.35 -21.87 -43.16
N GLN A 141 -32.54 -21.35 -43.47
CA GLN A 141 -32.91 -19.98 -43.10
C GLN A 141 -32.92 -19.77 -41.59
N GLN A 142 -33.46 -20.72 -40.83
CA GLN A 142 -33.49 -20.64 -39.37
C GLN A 142 -32.08 -20.68 -38.76
N GLU A 143 -31.18 -21.49 -39.33
CA GLU A 143 -29.80 -21.61 -38.89
C GLU A 143 -28.99 -20.35 -39.19
N VAL A 144 -29.10 -19.80 -40.41
CA VAL A 144 -28.48 -18.52 -40.79
C VAL A 144 -28.98 -17.38 -39.90
N GLU A 145 -30.28 -17.31 -39.63
CA GLU A 145 -30.86 -16.28 -38.77
C GLU A 145 -30.36 -16.41 -37.32
N ARG A 146 -30.23 -17.64 -36.82
CA ARG A 146 -29.67 -17.91 -35.48
C ARG A 146 -28.20 -17.50 -35.40
N GLU A 147 -27.38 -17.87 -36.38
CA GLU A 147 -25.96 -17.49 -36.43
C GLU A 147 -25.79 -15.98 -36.52
N ARG A 148 -26.60 -15.32 -37.35
CA ARG A 148 -26.61 -13.86 -37.48
C ARG A 148 -26.90 -13.19 -36.13
N LYS A 149 -27.95 -13.61 -35.41
CA LYS A 149 -28.27 -13.07 -34.08
C LYS A 149 -27.15 -13.27 -33.07
N VAL A 150 -26.48 -14.44 -33.11
CA VAL A 150 -25.33 -14.70 -32.24
C VAL A 150 -24.14 -13.81 -32.60
N SER A 151 -23.89 -13.59 -33.89
CA SER A 151 -22.82 -12.70 -34.36
C SER A 151 -23.07 -11.24 -33.94
N GLU A 152 -24.29 -10.75 -34.15
CA GLU A 152 -24.69 -9.39 -33.75
C GLU A 152 -24.57 -9.19 -32.24
N ALA A 153 -25.01 -10.16 -31.42
CA ALA A 153 -24.87 -10.10 -29.96
C ALA A 153 -23.39 -10.15 -29.51
N ARG A 154 -22.55 -10.94 -30.19
CA ARG A 154 -21.09 -10.98 -29.91
C ARG A 154 -20.43 -9.66 -30.25
N GLU A 155 -20.80 -9.04 -31.36
CA GLU A 155 -20.25 -7.76 -31.80
C GLU A 155 -20.64 -6.62 -30.84
N GLN A 156 -21.91 -6.55 -30.43
CA GLN A 156 -22.37 -5.60 -29.42
C GLN A 156 -21.60 -5.76 -28.10
N ARG A 157 -21.44 -7.00 -27.62
CA ARG A 157 -20.71 -7.28 -26.39
C ARG A 157 -19.21 -6.93 -26.51
N ALA A 158 -18.61 -7.15 -27.68
CA ALA A 158 -17.23 -6.76 -27.94
C ALA A 158 -17.05 -5.23 -27.94
N GLN A 159 -18.00 -4.49 -28.52
CA GLN A 159 -17.98 -3.02 -28.50
C GLN A 159 -18.15 -2.46 -27.08
N GLU A 160 -19.06 -3.03 -26.28
CA GLU A 160 -19.25 -2.65 -24.88
C GLU A 160 -17.99 -2.91 -24.03
N LEU A 161 -17.39 -4.09 -24.17
CA LEU A 161 -16.12 -4.44 -23.50
C LEU A 161 -14.99 -3.49 -23.90
N ALA A 162 -14.86 -3.16 -25.19
CA ALA A 162 -13.83 -2.24 -25.67
C ALA A 162 -14.00 -0.83 -25.05
N ARG A 163 -15.23 -0.36 -24.91
CA ARG A 163 -15.53 0.92 -24.24
C ARG A 163 -15.15 0.88 -22.76
N LEU A 164 -15.55 -0.16 -22.03
CA LEU A 164 -15.25 -0.29 -20.60
C LEU A 164 -13.74 -0.43 -20.33
N VAL A 165 -13.01 -1.14 -21.18
CA VAL A 165 -11.54 -1.24 -21.09
C VAL A 165 -10.91 0.14 -21.27
N LYS A 166 -11.35 0.92 -22.26
CA LYS A 166 -10.83 2.28 -22.49
C LYS A 166 -11.12 3.22 -21.32
N GLU A 167 -12.35 3.19 -20.77
CA GLU A 167 -12.72 3.99 -19.60
C GLU A 167 -11.88 3.61 -18.37
N LYS A 168 -11.65 2.30 -18.15
CA LYS A 168 -10.80 1.81 -17.07
C LYS A 168 -9.34 2.23 -17.24
N GLU A 169 -8.78 2.14 -18.44
CA GLU A 169 -7.41 2.56 -18.74
C GLU A 169 -7.21 4.05 -18.50
N GLN A 170 -8.17 4.89 -18.89
CA GLN A 170 -8.14 6.33 -18.63
C GLN A 170 -8.18 6.64 -17.12
N ALA A 171 -9.13 6.05 -16.39
CA ALA A 171 -9.22 6.24 -14.94
C ALA A 171 -7.96 5.75 -14.21
N GLN A 172 -7.37 4.65 -14.66
CA GLN A 172 -6.13 4.12 -14.08
C GLN A 172 -4.92 5.01 -14.37
N ALA A 173 -4.85 5.60 -15.56
CA ALA A 173 -3.81 6.56 -15.92
C ALA A 173 -3.90 7.84 -15.05
N GLU A 174 -5.10 8.40 -14.89
CA GLU A 174 -5.35 9.58 -14.04
C GLU A 174 -4.95 9.32 -12.59
N LEU A 175 -5.39 8.18 -12.02
CA LEU A 175 -5.04 7.81 -10.65
C LEU A 175 -3.52 7.66 -10.47
N SER A 176 -2.84 7.08 -11.46
CA SER A 176 -1.39 6.92 -11.41
C SER A 176 -0.65 8.27 -11.48
N ALA A 177 -1.17 9.24 -12.23
CA ALA A 177 -0.59 10.58 -12.32
C ALA A 177 -0.73 11.32 -10.98
N VAL A 178 -1.93 11.30 -10.38
CA VAL A 178 -2.18 11.90 -9.07
C VAL A 178 -1.31 11.26 -7.98
N ALA A 179 -1.13 9.93 -8.01
CA ALA A 179 -0.28 9.23 -7.06
C ALA A 179 1.19 9.69 -7.14
N ARG A 180 1.73 9.83 -8.36
CA ARG A 180 3.10 10.32 -8.57
C ARG A 180 3.29 11.77 -8.12
N GLU A 181 2.34 12.64 -8.45
CA GLU A 181 2.38 14.04 -8.03
C GLU A 181 2.37 14.16 -6.50
N ARG A 182 1.49 13.40 -5.84
CA ARG A 182 1.45 13.33 -4.37
C ARG A 182 2.77 12.85 -3.77
N GLU A 183 3.39 11.83 -4.35
CA GLU A 183 4.67 11.30 -3.86
C GLU A 183 5.80 12.33 -4.01
N GLN A 184 5.85 13.05 -5.14
CA GLN A 184 6.80 14.14 -5.36
C GLN A 184 6.61 15.28 -4.35
N LEU A 185 5.37 15.69 -4.09
CA LEU A 185 5.05 16.70 -3.08
C LEU A 185 5.50 16.29 -1.67
N ILE A 186 5.30 15.02 -1.30
CA ILE A 186 5.73 14.49 0.00
C ILE A 186 7.25 14.53 0.12
N LEU A 187 7.97 14.11 -0.93
CA LEU A 187 9.44 14.15 -0.94
C LEU A 187 9.96 15.58 -0.85
N ALA A 188 9.40 16.51 -1.63
CA ALA A 188 9.78 17.92 -1.59
C ALA A 188 9.53 18.56 -0.21
N LEU A 189 8.41 18.23 0.43
CA LEU A 189 8.10 18.71 1.78
C LEU A 189 9.11 18.17 2.81
N ARG A 190 9.46 16.88 2.73
CA ARG A 190 10.45 16.25 3.62
C ARG A 190 11.84 16.86 3.44
N GLU A 191 12.26 17.12 2.20
CA GLU A 191 13.53 17.78 1.94
C GLU A 191 13.55 19.22 2.45
N ALA A 192 12.47 19.98 2.23
CA ALA A 192 12.34 21.34 2.72
C ALA A 192 12.43 21.39 4.26
N ASP A 193 11.75 20.46 4.94
CA ASP A 193 11.79 20.39 6.40
C ASP A 193 13.20 20.00 6.91
N ARG A 194 13.86 19.03 6.27
CA ARG A 194 15.25 18.65 6.58
C ARG A 194 16.23 19.83 6.38
N ARG A 195 16.09 20.60 5.29
CA ARG A 195 16.95 21.77 5.03
C ARG A 195 16.71 22.89 6.03
N LYS A 196 15.44 23.17 6.37
CA LYS A 196 15.08 24.11 7.45
C LYS A 196 15.75 23.70 8.75
N ASP A 197 15.78 22.40 9.01
CA ASP A 197 16.32 21.78 10.20
C ASP A 197 17.85 21.79 10.30
N GLU A 198 18.55 21.51 9.20
CA GLU A 198 20.00 21.68 9.08
C GLU A 198 20.38 23.16 9.23
N PHE A 199 19.60 24.05 8.63
CA PHE A 199 19.77 25.50 8.74
C PHE A 199 19.62 25.99 10.18
N LEU A 200 18.61 25.55 10.93
CA LEU A 200 18.42 25.94 12.33
C LEU A 200 19.57 25.44 13.23
N ALA A 201 20.08 24.23 12.99
CA ALA A 201 21.20 23.69 13.76
C ALA A 201 22.52 24.42 13.46
N MET A 202 22.77 24.74 12.20
CA MET A 202 23.92 25.54 11.77
C MET A 202 23.83 26.96 12.32
N LEU A 203 22.68 27.63 12.18
CA LEU A 203 22.47 28.99 12.68
C LEU A 203 22.73 29.10 14.19
N ALA A 204 22.32 28.08 14.95
CA ALA A 204 22.56 28.07 16.39
C ALA A 204 24.04 27.92 16.75
N HIS A 205 24.79 27.12 15.99
CA HIS A 205 26.24 27.01 16.17
C HIS A 205 26.95 28.31 15.78
N GLU A 206 26.60 28.85 14.62
CA GLU A 206 27.10 30.13 14.10
C GLU A 206 26.73 31.34 14.98
N LEU A 207 25.66 31.26 15.76
CA LEU A 207 25.29 32.30 16.74
C LEU A 207 25.91 32.08 18.12
N ARG A 208 26.08 30.83 18.56
CA ARG A 208 26.72 30.52 19.85
C ARG A 208 28.21 30.83 19.81
N ASN A 209 28.88 30.54 18.70
CA ASN A 209 30.32 30.75 18.51
C ASN A 209 30.77 32.21 18.71
N PRO A 210 30.08 33.25 18.18
CA PRO A 210 30.44 34.64 18.44
C PRO A 210 30.00 35.14 19.83
N LEU A 211 29.04 34.49 20.48
CA LEU A 211 28.57 34.89 21.83
C LEU A 211 29.48 34.40 22.96
N ALA A 212 30.13 33.25 22.78
CA ALA A 212 31.00 32.67 23.80
C ALA A 212 32.24 33.56 24.12
N PRO A 213 33.01 34.08 23.13
CA PRO A 213 34.11 35.02 23.38
C PRO A 213 33.65 36.32 24.04
N VAL A 214 32.49 36.85 23.65
CA VAL A 214 31.92 38.05 24.29
C VAL A 214 31.65 37.78 25.77
N ARG A 215 31.06 36.64 26.11
CA ARG A 215 30.82 36.26 27.51
C ARG A 215 32.12 36.13 28.30
N HIS A 216 33.11 35.45 27.74
CA HIS A 216 34.38 35.26 28.43
C HIS A 216 35.17 36.56 28.60
N ALA A 217 35.15 37.46 27.60
CA ALA A 217 35.72 38.80 27.73
C ALA A 217 35.06 39.60 28.87
N LEU A 218 33.75 39.45 29.06
CA LEU A 218 33.01 40.07 30.17
C LEU A 218 33.39 39.46 31.54
N GLU A 219 33.55 38.14 31.63
CA GLU A 219 34.01 37.45 32.86
C GLU A 219 35.44 37.85 33.24
N VAL A 220 36.37 37.85 32.28
CA VAL A 220 37.78 38.25 32.50
C VAL A 220 37.87 39.71 32.96
N PHE A 221 37.03 40.60 32.40
CA PHE A 221 36.97 41.99 32.85
C PHE A 221 36.38 42.14 34.25
N GLN A 222 35.32 41.39 34.62
CA GLN A 222 34.80 41.40 35.99
C GLN A 222 35.85 40.98 37.02
N LEU A 223 36.74 40.04 36.65
CA LEU A 223 37.83 39.56 37.50
C LEU A 223 39.00 40.55 37.61
N ARG A 224 39.19 41.47 36.65
CA ARG A 224 40.32 42.43 36.59
C ARG A 224 39.96 43.91 36.77
N ALA A 225 38.69 44.30 36.77
CA ALA A 225 38.30 45.71 36.79
C ALA A 225 38.48 46.39 38.18
N PRO A 226 39.04 47.62 38.24
CA PRO A 226 39.01 48.48 39.43
C PRO A 226 37.58 48.97 39.74
N GLN A 227 37.40 49.61 40.92
CA GLN A 227 36.16 50.08 41.57
C GLN A 227 35.29 51.12 40.79
N ASP A 228 35.16 51.02 39.47
CA ASP A 228 34.31 51.93 38.68
C ASP A 228 32.89 51.35 38.50
N GLU A 229 31.93 51.94 39.21
CA GLU A 229 30.52 51.54 39.20
C GLU A 229 29.85 51.62 37.81
N ILE A 230 30.31 52.49 36.90
CA ILE A 230 29.68 52.67 35.58
C ILE A 230 30.08 51.52 34.67
N LEU A 231 31.36 51.14 34.68
CA LEU A 231 31.88 49.99 33.95
C LEU A 231 31.27 48.69 34.47
N GLN A 232 31.19 48.50 35.79
CA GLN A 232 30.54 47.30 36.36
C GLN A 232 29.07 47.18 35.95
N ARG A 233 28.31 48.29 35.93
CA ARG A 233 26.91 48.28 35.47
C ARG A 233 26.78 47.97 33.99
N ALA A 234 27.64 48.55 33.14
CA ALA A 234 27.65 48.28 31.70
C ALA A 234 27.97 46.82 31.39
N PHE A 235 28.96 46.24 32.08
CA PHE A 235 29.33 44.84 31.91
C PHE A 235 28.31 43.87 32.46
N ALA A 236 27.74 44.12 33.65
CA ALA A 236 26.63 43.32 34.16
C ALA A 236 25.41 43.38 33.22
N SER A 237 25.21 44.49 32.50
CA SER A 237 24.17 44.59 31.47
C SER A 237 24.50 43.78 30.22
N ALA A 238 25.75 43.83 29.73
CA ALA A 238 26.20 43.06 28.59
C ALA A 238 26.14 41.55 28.88
N ASP A 239 26.57 41.12 30.08
CA ASP A 239 26.57 39.72 30.50
C ASP A 239 25.14 39.16 30.60
N ARG A 240 24.20 39.93 31.16
CA ARG A 240 22.77 39.59 31.13
C ARG A 240 22.25 39.41 29.70
N GLN A 241 22.65 40.28 28.78
CA GLN A 241 22.17 40.23 27.39
C GLN A 241 22.73 39.03 26.63
N VAL A 242 24.01 38.72 26.81
CA VAL A 242 24.67 37.56 26.19
C VAL A 242 24.12 36.25 26.76
N SER A 243 23.90 36.19 28.08
CA SER A 243 23.25 35.06 28.74
C SER A 243 21.82 34.85 28.24
N HIS A 244 21.06 35.94 28.03
CA HIS A 244 19.73 35.87 27.45
C HIS A 244 19.75 35.34 26.01
N MET A 245 20.67 35.81 25.17
CA MET A 245 20.81 35.32 23.79
C MET A 245 21.21 33.85 23.74
N THR A 246 22.15 33.42 24.58
CA THR A 246 22.55 32.01 24.69
C THR A 246 21.35 31.13 25.05
N ARG A 247 20.57 31.53 26.06
CA ARG A 247 19.36 30.80 26.45
C ARG A 247 18.31 30.71 25.33
N LEU A 248 18.11 31.78 24.55
CA LEU A 248 17.17 31.76 23.41
C LEU A 248 17.62 30.82 22.29
N VAL A 249 18.93 30.78 22.00
CA VAL A 249 19.51 29.84 21.04
C VAL A 249 19.37 28.40 21.55
N ASP A 250 19.61 28.18 22.85
CA ASP A 250 19.48 26.87 23.50
C ASP A 250 18.04 26.36 23.50
N ASP A 251 17.07 27.23 23.83
CA ASP A 251 15.64 26.92 23.80
C ASP A 251 15.18 26.53 22.37
N LEU A 252 15.67 27.23 21.35
CA LEU A 252 15.41 26.93 19.93
C LEU A 252 15.97 25.56 19.53
N LEU A 253 17.18 25.25 19.99
CA LEU A 253 17.85 23.98 19.74
C LEU A 253 17.18 22.81 20.45
N ASP A 254 16.81 22.97 21.72
CA ASP A 254 16.16 21.92 22.51
C ASP A 254 14.80 21.57 21.88
N VAL A 255 14.01 22.57 21.49
CA VAL A 255 12.76 22.35 20.75
C VAL A 255 13.00 21.59 19.43
N SER A 256 14.00 21.99 18.65
CA SER A 256 14.34 21.31 17.39
C SER A 256 14.80 19.86 17.59
N ARG A 257 15.52 19.57 18.68
CA ARG A 257 15.97 18.21 19.02
C ARG A 257 14.81 17.34 19.49
N ILE A 258 13.87 17.92 20.24
CA ILE A 258 12.68 17.25 20.77
C ILE A 258 11.72 16.88 19.65
N THR A 259 11.41 17.79 18.71
CA THR A 259 10.54 17.48 17.56
C THR A 259 11.10 16.37 16.67
N ARG A 260 12.42 16.15 16.69
CA ARG A 260 13.11 15.06 15.98
C ARG A 260 13.20 13.74 16.76
N GLY A 261 12.72 13.67 18.00
CA GLY A 261 12.85 12.49 18.88
C GLY A 261 14.30 12.13 19.23
N LYS A 262 15.25 13.05 19.04
CA LYS A 262 16.70 12.83 19.25
C LYS A 262 17.15 13.17 20.68
N VAL A 263 16.23 13.52 21.57
CA VAL A 263 16.54 13.78 22.98
C VAL A 263 16.53 12.45 23.73
N GLU A 264 17.72 11.97 24.08
CA GLU A 264 17.88 10.84 24.98
C GLU A 264 17.70 11.32 26.44
N ILE A 265 16.67 10.82 27.11
CA ILE A 265 16.44 11.05 28.53
C ILE A 265 17.29 10.08 29.33
N ARG A 266 17.96 10.57 30.37
CA ARG A 266 18.74 9.74 31.30
C ARG A 266 18.01 9.64 32.64
N PRO A 267 16.95 8.81 32.75
CA PRO A 267 16.19 8.72 33.98
C PRO A 267 17.05 8.09 35.09
N ARG A 268 17.02 8.71 36.26
CA ARG A 268 17.58 8.13 37.49
C ARG A 268 16.68 8.45 38.67
N LEU A 269 16.80 7.65 39.73
CA LEU A 269 16.09 7.90 40.98
C LEU A 269 16.68 9.16 41.65
N VAL A 270 15.86 10.18 41.80
CA VAL A 270 16.21 11.46 42.45
C VAL A 270 15.08 11.93 43.35
N THR A 271 15.44 12.69 44.39
CA THR A 271 14.42 13.34 45.22
C THR A 271 13.88 14.57 44.49
N PHE A 272 12.57 14.79 44.51
CA PHE A 272 11.97 15.97 43.88
C PHE A 272 12.50 17.28 44.51
N LYS A 273 12.91 17.24 45.77
CA LYS A 273 13.52 18.37 46.46
C LYS A 273 14.81 18.86 45.78
N GLU A 274 15.71 17.96 45.38
CA GLU A 274 16.94 18.33 44.64
C GLU A 274 16.63 19.09 43.34
N ILE A 275 15.57 18.68 42.63
CA ILE A 275 15.13 19.31 41.38
C ILE A 275 14.63 20.74 41.66
N VAL A 276 13.80 20.89 42.70
CA VAL A 276 13.24 22.18 43.12
C VAL A 276 14.33 23.13 43.61
N ASP A 277 15.26 22.64 44.44
CA ASP A 277 16.35 23.45 44.98
C ASP A 277 17.22 24.01 43.83
N GLY A 278 17.58 23.17 42.85
CA GLY A 278 18.32 23.62 41.66
C GLY A 278 17.54 24.62 40.80
N ALA A 279 16.22 24.45 40.67
CA ALA A 279 15.38 25.37 39.90
C ALA A 279 15.20 26.73 40.60
N ILE A 280 15.06 26.73 41.92
CA ILE A 280 14.99 27.96 42.73
C ILE A 280 16.30 28.72 42.62
N GLN A 281 17.44 28.04 42.75
CA GLN A 281 18.76 28.66 42.61
C GLN A 281 18.93 29.34 41.25
N ALA A 282 18.47 28.71 40.17
CA ALA A 282 18.52 29.28 38.83
C ALA A 282 17.59 30.51 38.65
N CYS A 283 16.49 30.57 39.40
CA CYS A 283 15.49 31.65 39.30
C CYS A 283 15.67 32.76 40.35
N ASP A 284 16.46 32.55 41.39
CA ASP A 284 16.61 33.46 42.53
C ASP A 284 16.96 34.90 42.11
N PRO A 285 17.90 35.15 41.17
CA PRO A 285 18.20 36.52 40.74
C PRO A 285 16.99 37.28 40.18
N PHE A 286 16.10 36.59 39.45
CA PHE A 286 14.90 37.19 38.85
C PHE A 286 13.81 37.45 39.89
N ILE A 287 13.67 36.54 40.85
CA ILE A 287 12.68 36.63 41.93
C ILE A 287 13.06 37.78 42.87
N GLN A 288 14.34 37.86 43.27
CA GLN A 288 14.85 38.91 44.16
C GLN A 288 14.82 40.29 43.50
N GLN A 289 15.29 40.41 42.23
CA GLN A 289 15.32 41.69 41.51
C GLN A 289 13.93 42.31 41.36
N ARG A 290 12.89 41.49 41.22
CA ARG A 290 11.49 41.94 41.12
C ARG A 290 10.76 41.95 42.46
N HIS A 291 11.45 41.65 43.56
CA HIS A 291 10.92 41.60 44.92
C HIS A 291 9.68 40.69 45.07
N HIS A 292 9.66 39.55 44.38
CA HIS A 292 8.55 38.60 44.49
C HIS A 292 8.64 37.80 45.78
N VAL A 293 7.48 37.42 46.32
CA VAL A 293 7.39 36.47 47.43
C VAL A 293 7.18 35.07 46.84
N LEU A 294 8.21 34.24 46.89
CA LEU A 294 8.13 32.82 46.55
C LEU A 294 7.80 32.00 47.80
N SER A 295 6.67 31.28 47.78
CA SER A 295 6.33 30.27 48.79
C SER A 295 6.51 28.88 48.20
N VAL A 296 7.16 27.99 48.96
CA VAL A 296 7.42 26.60 48.55
C VAL A 296 6.80 25.67 49.57
N SER A 297 5.90 24.79 49.12
CA SER A 297 5.24 23.80 49.96
C SER A 297 5.43 22.41 49.37
N LEU A 298 6.28 21.61 50.02
CA LEU A 298 6.57 20.22 49.66
C LEU A 298 6.10 19.31 50.80
N PRO A 299 5.69 18.06 50.53
CA PRO A 299 5.31 17.13 51.59
C PRO A 299 6.53 16.75 52.44
N GLU A 300 6.28 16.39 53.70
CA GLU A 300 7.34 15.93 54.63
C GLU A 300 8.00 14.63 54.15
N GLU A 301 7.23 13.76 53.49
CA GLU A 301 7.74 12.53 52.89
C GLU A 301 8.51 12.81 51.59
N PRO A 302 9.74 12.27 51.42
CA PRO A 302 10.51 12.45 50.20
C PRO A 302 9.79 11.86 48.97
N LEU A 303 9.51 12.71 47.97
CA LEU A 303 9.00 12.26 46.68
C LEU A 303 10.17 11.80 45.80
N ILE A 304 10.26 10.51 45.54
CA ILE A 304 11.28 9.91 44.68
C ILE A 304 10.73 9.75 43.27
N LEU A 305 11.46 10.24 42.29
CA LEU A 305 11.10 10.22 40.87
C LEU A 305 12.16 9.46 40.07
N ASN A 306 11.75 8.73 39.03
CA ASN A 306 12.67 8.17 38.05
C ASN A 306 12.72 9.07 36.80
N VAL A 307 13.51 10.14 36.87
CA VAL A 307 13.53 11.21 35.85
C VAL A 307 14.94 11.67 35.55
N ASP A 308 15.14 12.36 34.43
CA ASP A 308 16.38 13.07 34.16
C ASP A 308 16.40 14.38 34.98
N PRO A 309 17.31 14.52 35.96
CA PRO A 309 17.33 15.66 36.87
C PRO A 309 17.56 16.98 36.15
N THR A 310 18.45 17.01 35.16
CA THR A 310 18.81 18.25 34.46
C THR A 310 17.61 18.75 33.66
N ARG A 311 16.94 17.85 32.96
CA ARG A 311 15.75 18.18 32.17
C ARG A 311 14.56 18.52 33.06
N MET A 312 14.40 17.87 34.20
CA MET A 312 13.31 18.18 35.12
C MET A 312 13.55 19.49 35.88
N THR A 313 14.80 19.82 36.24
CA THR A 313 15.15 21.14 36.79
C THR A 313 14.86 22.24 35.78
N GLN A 314 15.14 21.99 34.49
CA GLN A 314 14.78 22.90 33.40
C GLN A 314 13.26 23.12 33.28
N VAL A 315 12.44 22.08 33.45
CA VAL A 315 10.97 22.20 33.49
C VAL A 315 10.52 23.12 34.62
N VAL A 316 10.99 22.88 35.85
CA VAL A 316 10.58 23.67 37.02
C VAL A 316 11.07 25.11 36.91
N ALA A 317 12.32 25.31 36.47
CA ALA A 317 12.90 26.64 36.27
C ALA A 317 12.14 27.44 35.20
N ASN A 318 11.71 26.80 34.10
CA ASN A 318 10.91 27.47 33.07
C ASN A 318 9.54 27.92 33.59
N LEU A 319 8.89 27.12 34.44
CA LEU A 319 7.62 27.51 35.07
C LEU A 319 7.80 28.66 36.06
N LEU A 320 8.82 28.59 36.93
CA LEU A 320 9.14 29.65 37.89
C LEU A 320 9.55 30.96 37.21
N HIS A 321 10.37 30.87 36.16
CA HIS A 321 10.79 32.03 35.39
C HIS A 321 9.60 32.67 34.65
N ASN A 322 8.68 31.88 34.09
CA ASN A 322 7.44 32.42 33.53
C ASN A 322 6.60 33.12 34.61
N ALA A 323 6.42 32.49 35.78
CA ALA A 323 5.72 33.12 36.90
C ALA A 323 6.36 34.46 37.29
N ALA A 324 7.67 34.53 37.46
CA ALA A 324 8.40 35.77 37.78
C ALA A 324 8.33 36.82 36.65
N LYS A 325 8.29 36.39 35.39
CA LYS A 325 8.21 37.28 34.24
C LYS A 325 6.83 37.94 34.12
N TYR A 326 5.76 37.18 34.32
CA TYR A 326 4.37 37.61 34.10
C TYR A 326 3.68 38.13 35.37
N THR A 327 4.35 38.02 36.51
CA THR A 327 3.92 38.63 37.77
C THR A 327 4.48 40.06 37.91
N PRO A 328 3.66 41.06 38.26
CA PRO A 328 4.14 42.40 38.59
C PRO A 328 5.10 42.39 39.78
N SER A 329 6.10 43.28 39.80
CA SER A 329 7.06 43.39 40.91
C SER A 329 6.35 43.49 42.27
N GLY A 330 6.84 42.79 43.29
CA GLY A 330 6.16 42.67 44.59
C GLY A 330 5.06 41.60 44.66
N GLY A 331 4.74 40.92 43.54
CA GLY A 331 3.73 39.86 43.50
C GLY A 331 4.16 38.54 44.15
N ARG A 332 3.27 37.55 44.09
CA ARG A 332 3.39 36.26 44.80
C ARG A 332 3.44 35.11 43.81
N ILE A 333 4.35 34.17 44.08
CA ILE A 333 4.52 32.93 43.34
C ILE A 333 4.49 31.79 44.36
N GLU A 334 3.69 30.77 44.09
CA GLU A 334 3.52 29.61 44.95
C GLU A 334 3.93 28.35 44.18
N LEU A 335 4.91 27.61 44.69
CA LEU A 335 5.28 26.29 44.20
C LEU A 335 4.81 25.25 45.20
N THR A 336 3.92 24.37 44.77
CA THR A 336 3.40 23.28 45.60
C THR A 336 3.60 21.94 44.94
N ALA A 337 3.94 20.93 45.72
CA ALA A 337 3.99 19.55 45.25
C ALA A 337 3.23 18.64 46.19
N ARG A 338 2.54 17.64 45.64
CA ARG A 338 1.86 16.60 46.42
C ARG A 338 1.84 15.28 45.68
N ARG A 339 1.68 14.19 46.43
CA ARG A 339 1.36 12.87 45.88
C ARG A 339 -0.16 12.76 45.72
N ASP A 340 -0.62 12.35 44.55
CA ASP A 340 -2.03 12.12 44.25
C ASP A 340 -2.14 10.85 43.39
N ASN A 341 -2.80 9.81 43.89
CA ASN A 341 -3.07 8.56 43.17
C ASN A 341 -1.85 7.92 42.46
N GLY A 342 -0.65 7.95 43.08
CA GLY A 342 0.57 7.39 42.48
C GLY A 342 1.25 8.31 41.46
N GLU A 343 0.84 9.57 41.38
CA GLU A 343 1.50 10.62 40.59
C GLU A 343 2.02 11.74 41.51
N LEU A 344 3.11 12.39 41.10
CA LEU A 344 3.50 13.70 41.60
C LEU A 344 2.65 14.75 40.90
N VAL A 345 1.99 15.61 41.65
CA VAL A 345 1.30 16.81 41.16
C VAL A 345 2.09 18.03 41.63
N LEU A 346 2.82 18.65 40.70
CA LEU A 346 3.49 19.93 40.88
C LEU A 346 2.57 21.03 40.36
N SER A 347 2.28 22.04 41.17
CA SER A 347 1.57 23.25 40.78
C SER A 347 2.46 24.48 41.02
N VAL A 348 2.61 25.30 39.98
CA VAL A 348 3.21 26.64 40.06
C VAL A 348 2.11 27.65 39.78
N ARG A 349 1.76 28.42 40.81
CA ARG A 349 0.70 29.43 40.78
C ARG A 349 1.29 30.82 40.94
N ASP A 350 0.78 31.77 40.19
CA ASP A 350 1.14 33.18 40.30
C ASP A 350 -0.10 34.07 40.42
N ASN A 351 0.08 35.31 40.89
CA ASN A 351 -0.95 36.35 40.88
C ASN A 351 -0.72 37.42 39.79
N GLY A 352 -0.14 37.00 38.67
CA GLY A 352 0.24 37.84 37.56
C GLY A 352 -0.91 38.22 36.61
N VAL A 353 -0.54 38.57 35.38
CA VAL A 353 -1.47 39.07 34.36
C VAL A 353 -2.50 38.05 33.88
N GLY A 354 -2.34 36.76 34.21
CA GLY A 354 -3.26 35.70 33.81
C GLY A 354 -3.33 35.44 32.30
N LEU A 355 -4.24 34.55 31.90
CA LEU A 355 -4.40 34.09 30.51
C LEU A 355 -5.86 34.23 30.07
N ARG A 356 -6.09 34.64 28.81
CA ARG A 356 -7.41 34.57 28.19
C ARG A 356 -7.84 33.10 27.99
N PRO A 357 -9.14 32.76 28.06
CA PRO A 357 -9.61 31.38 27.85
C PRO A 357 -9.14 30.75 26.54
N GLU A 358 -9.11 31.54 25.46
CA GLU A 358 -8.63 31.12 24.12
C GLU A 358 -7.14 30.75 24.10
N MET A 359 -6.34 31.31 25.01
CA MET A 359 -4.90 31.07 25.10
C MET A 359 -4.58 29.79 25.87
N LEU A 360 -5.44 29.30 26.76
CA LEU A 360 -5.16 28.13 27.60
C LEU A 360 -4.86 26.86 26.80
N GLN A 361 -5.51 26.69 25.64
CA GLN A 361 -5.29 25.55 24.75
C GLN A 361 -4.02 25.70 23.88
N ARG A 362 -3.61 26.94 23.61
CA ARG A 362 -2.54 27.27 22.65
C ARG A 362 -1.23 27.68 23.32
N VAL A 363 -1.21 27.91 24.63
CA VAL A 363 -0.04 28.42 25.38
C VAL A 363 1.16 27.47 25.33
N PHE A 364 0.94 26.20 24.98
CA PHE A 364 1.99 25.19 24.78
C PHE A 364 2.41 25.02 23.31
N GLU A 365 1.77 25.71 22.36
CA GLU A 365 2.14 25.69 20.94
C GLU A 365 3.39 26.53 20.67
N LEU A 366 4.13 26.15 19.63
CA LEU A 366 5.35 26.83 19.21
C LEU A 366 5.09 28.27 18.80
N PHE A 367 5.92 29.19 19.29
CA PHE A 367 5.91 30.62 18.95
C PHE A 367 4.67 31.40 19.42
N VAL A 368 3.85 30.80 20.28
CA VAL A 368 2.69 31.49 20.85
C VAL A 368 3.13 32.41 22.00
N GLN A 369 2.75 33.69 21.92
CA GLN A 369 2.98 34.72 22.94
C GLN A 369 1.64 35.35 23.38
N VAL A 370 1.57 35.81 24.63
CA VAL A 370 0.28 36.18 25.27
C VAL A 370 -0.25 37.58 24.91
N ASP A 371 0.56 38.53 24.40
CA ASP A 371 0.10 39.72 23.62
C ASP A 371 1.33 40.59 23.23
N PRO A 372 1.42 41.18 22.01
CA PRO A 372 2.54 42.04 21.58
C PRO A 372 2.46 43.52 22.02
N GLY A 373 1.35 43.95 22.64
CA GLY A 373 0.95 45.36 22.71
C GLY A 373 1.27 46.13 24.01
N SER A 374 2.08 45.59 24.91
CA SER A 374 2.54 46.33 26.10
C SER A 374 4.01 46.68 25.94
N ASP A 375 4.38 47.95 26.12
CA ASP A 375 5.76 48.49 26.21
C ASP A 375 6.68 47.78 27.24
N ARG A 376 6.17 46.72 27.90
CA ARG A 376 6.86 45.81 28.80
C ARG A 376 7.21 44.46 28.14
N ALA A 377 7.27 44.39 26.82
CA ALA A 377 7.71 43.21 26.06
C ALA A 377 9.22 42.93 26.23
N GLN A 378 9.65 42.54 27.43
CA GLN A 378 10.89 41.79 27.59
C GLN A 378 10.68 40.41 26.97
N GLY A 379 11.23 40.26 25.76
CA GLY A 379 10.99 39.18 24.80
C GLY A 379 11.23 37.76 25.34
N GLY A 380 10.48 36.83 24.77
CA GLY A 380 10.76 35.40 24.80
C GLY A 380 10.15 34.78 23.56
N LEU A 381 10.86 33.89 22.88
CA LEU A 381 10.46 33.32 21.58
C LEU A 381 9.18 32.46 21.60
N GLY A 382 8.51 32.31 22.76
CA GLY A 382 7.34 31.44 22.90
C GLY A 382 7.69 29.95 22.87
N LEU A 383 8.91 29.59 23.29
CA LEU A 383 9.43 28.21 23.23
C LEU A 383 9.41 27.48 24.59
N GLY A 384 9.46 28.22 25.70
CA GLY A 384 9.65 27.65 27.04
C GLY A 384 8.53 26.72 27.51
N LEU A 385 7.26 27.05 27.22
CA LEU A 385 6.13 26.19 27.62
C LEU A 385 5.98 24.97 26.70
N THR A 386 6.30 25.09 25.41
CA THR A 386 6.39 23.94 24.51
C THR A 386 7.46 22.95 24.97
N LEU A 387 8.61 23.46 25.40
CA LEU A 387 9.69 22.66 25.98
C LEU A 387 9.24 21.96 27.26
N VAL A 388 8.57 22.67 28.17
CA VAL A 388 7.98 22.08 29.39
C VAL A 388 7.05 20.92 29.04
N ARG A 389 6.11 21.12 28.12
CA ARG A 389 5.18 20.07 27.71
C ARG A 389 5.90 18.84 27.18
N SER A 390 6.83 19.04 26.26
CA SER A 390 7.51 17.93 25.60
C SER A 390 8.43 17.16 26.56
N LEU A 391 9.18 17.85 27.43
CA LEU A 391 10.01 17.20 28.44
C LEU A 391 9.17 16.40 29.44
N VAL A 392 8.02 16.93 29.87
CA VAL A 392 7.10 16.23 30.77
C VAL A 392 6.48 14.99 30.11
N GLU A 393 6.02 15.11 28.86
CA GLU A 393 5.44 14.00 28.09
C GLU A 393 6.47 12.87 27.88
N MET A 394 7.72 13.20 27.57
CA MET A 394 8.79 12.19 27.42
C MET A 394 9.15 11.49 28.74
N HIS A 395 8.84 12.08 29.90
CA HIS A 395 8.93 11.43 31.21
C HIS A 395 7.65 10.68 31.61
N GLY A 396 6.70 10.50 30.67
CA GLY A 396 5.42 9.82 30.91
C GLY A 396 4.40 10.66 31.68
N GLY A 397 4.62 11.97 31.78
CA GLY A 397 3.73 12.90 32.48
C GLY A 397 2.79 13.68 31.57
N ARG A 398 2.07 14.63 32.16
CA ARG A 398 1.23 15.62 31.45
C ARG A 398 1.31 16.99 32.11
N VAL A 399 1.16 18.04 31.31
CA VAL A 399 1.08 19.43 31.79
C VAL A 399 -0.26 20.06 31.42
N SER A 400 -0.77 20.94 32.27
CA SER A 400 -2.00 21.70 32.04
C SER A 400 -1.84 23.13 32.59
N ALA A 401 -2.58 24.07 32.01
CA ALA A 401 -2.61 25.47 32.45
C ALA A 401 -4.04 25.85 32.81
N HIS A 402 -4.19 26.61 33.90
CA HIS A 402 -5.47 27.16 34.38
C HIS A 402 -5.29 28.65 34.65
N SER A 403 -6.30 29.45 34.33
CA SER A 403 -6.36 30.86 34.70
C SER A 403 -7.81 31.29 34.74
N GLN A 404 -8.17 32.14 35.70
CA GLN A 404 -9.52 32.69 35.83
C GLN A 404 -9.75 33.91 34.92
N GLY A 405 -8.79 34.23 34.05
CA GLY A 405 -8.82 35.38 33.14
C GLY A 405 -7.71 36.37 33.43
N LEU A 406 -7.75 37.50 32.73
CA LEU A 406 -6.74 38.55 32.87
C LEU A 406 -6.72 39.13 34.29
N SER A 407 -5.52 39.42 34.80
CA SER A 407 -5.23 39.95 36.14
C SER A 407 -5.65 39.04 37.30
N GLN A 408 -5.96 37.77 37.04
CA GLN A 408 -6.27 36.76 38.07
C GLN A 408 -5.14 35.74 38.28
N GLY A 409 -3.99 35.95 37.62
CA GLY A 409 -2.86 35.03 37.64
C GLY A 409 -3.08 33.75 36.84
N SER A 410 -2.05 32.90 36.85
CA SER A 410 -2.07 31.60 36.19
C SER A 410 -1.62 30.48 37.14
N GLU A 411 -2.06 29.27 36.85
CA GLU A 411 -1.62 28.05 37.52
C GLU A 411 -1.21 27.02 36.47
N PHE A 412 0.04 26.58 36.52
CA PHE A 412 0.57 25.52 35.68
C PHE A 412 0.75 24.25 36.51
N ILE A 413 0.12 23.16 36.07
CA ILE A 413 0.09 21.89 36.78
C ILE A 413 0.81 20.82 35.95
N VAL A 414 1.90 20.29 36.48
CA VAL A 414 2.66 19.15 35.94
C VAL A 414 2.33 17.90 36.75
N ARG A 415 2.00 16.81 36.06
CA ARG A 415 1.75 15.51 36.65
C ARG A 415 2.74 14.49 36.12
N LEU A 416 3.43 13.77 37.00
CA LEU A 416 4.44 12.77 36.65
C LEU A 416 4.17 11.44 37.38
N PRO A 417 4.39 10.29 36.73
CA PRO A 417 4.21 9.00 37.39
C PRO A 417 5.24 8.80 38.50
N LEU A 418 4.79 8.36 39.68
CA LEU A 418 5.69 7.89 40.73
C LEU A 418 5.92 6.38 40.53
N PRO A 419 7.14 5.86 40.81
CA PRO A 419 7.40 4.42 40.76
C PRO A 419 6.43 3.64 41.67
N ALA A 420 5.88 2.53 41.16
CA ALA A 420 4.81 1.75 41.80
C ALA A 420 5.23 1.09 43.14
N GLU A 421 6.52 0.99 43.43
CA GLU A 421 7.04 0.57 44.73
C GLU A 421 8.25 1.42 45.09
N ALA A 422 8.05 2.32 46.05
CA ALA A 422 9.14 2.91 46.83
C ALA A 422 8.78 2.85 48.31
N THR A 423 8.27 1.70 48.76
CA THR A 423 8.20 1.31 50.18
C THR A 423 9.47 0.56 50.55
N ALA A 424 10.60 1.26 50.52
CA ALA A 424 11.78 0.89 51.28
C ALA A 424 12.53 2.19 51.61
N PRO A 425 12.94 2.41 52.86
CA PRO A 425 13.89 3.46 53.15
C PRO A 425 15.16 3.12 52.37
N LEU A 426 15.46 3.89 51.32
CA LEU A 426 16.77 3.87 50.70
C LEU A 426 17.76 4.20 51.82
N ALA A 427 18.51 3.19 52.24
CA ALA A 427 19.74 3.41 52.98
C ALA A 427 20.58 4.34 52.10
N LEU A 428 20.69 5.61 52.51
CA LEU A 428 21.66 6.52 51.94
C LEU A 428 23.02 5.82 52.06
N PRO A 429 23.76 5.56 50.96
CA PRO A 429 25.20 5.52 51.08
C PRO A 429 25.61 6.88 51.63
N ASN A 430 26.18 6.88 52.83
CA ASN A 430 26.73 8.05 53.52
C ASN A 430 27.50 8.96 52.54
N LEU A 431 26.84 9.98 52.00
CA LEU A 431 27.43 11.14 51.32
C LEU A 431 27.53 12.33 52.30
N LEU A 432 27.50 12.07 53.60
CA LEU A 432 27.85 13.01 54.67
C LEU A 432 29.22 12.67 55.27
N LYS A 433 30.22 12.48 54.40
CA LYS A 433 31.65 12.50 54.76
C LYS A 433 32.52 13.31 53.80
N SER A 434 31.95 14.31 53.12
CA SER A 434 32.76 15.22 52.29
C SER A 434 32.32 16.69 52.34
N ALA A 435 31.69 17.12 53.44
CA ALA A 435 31.39 18.53 53.73
C ALA A 435 32.31 19.11 54.82
N ALA A 436 33.50 18.52 55.01
CA ALA A 436 34.51 19.01 55.93
C ALA A 436 35.92 18.72 55.38
N SER A 437 36.25 19.34 54.25
CA SER A 437 37.65 19.64 53.95
C SER A 437 37.69 21.05 53.36
N LEU A 438 38.01 21.99 54.25
CA LEU A 438 38.50 23.32 53.94
C LEU A 438 39.49 23.26 52.78
N ASN A 439 39.38 24.23 51.85
CA ASN A 439 40.33 24.57 50.79
C ASN A 439 41.74 23.98 51.00
N PRO A 440 42.15 22.98 50.20
CA PRO A 440 43.52 22.89 49.74
C PRO A 440 43.59 23.62 48.40
N ALA A 441 44.39 24.68 48.32
CA ALA A 441 44.80 25.25 47.05
C ALA A 441 45.28 24.11 46.14
N LEU A 442 44.69 23.96 44.96
CA LEU A 442 45.17 23.05 43.92
C LEU A 442 46.65 23.39 43.70
N ARG A 443 47.53 22.38 43.73
CA ARG A 443 48.92 22.58 43.31
C ARG A 443 48.91 22.96 41.81
N PRO A 444 49.81 23.84 41.36
CA PRO A 444 49.95 24.16 39.94
C PRO A 444 50.11 22.87 39.13
N LEU A 445 49.34 22.75 38.05
CA LEU A 445 49.39 21.61 37.14
C LEU A 445 50.01 22.06 35.82
N ASN A 446 50.75 21.17 35.16
CA ASN A 446 51.20 21.40 33.79
C ASN A 446 50.13 20.86 32.83
N ILE A 447 49.43 21.77 32.17
CA ILE A 447 48.28 21.50 31.30
C ILE A 447 48.65 21.83 29.86
N LEU A 448 48.44 20.90 28.93
CA LEU A 448 48.49 21.18 27.49
C LEU A 448 47.08 21.53 26.99
N LEU A 449 46.92 22.67 26.35
CA LEU A 449 45.68 23.11 25.72
C LEU A 449 45.80 23.02 24.19
N VAL A 450 44.96 22.20 23.57
CA VAL A 450 44.93 21.99 22.12
C VAL A 450 43.61 22.52 21.56
N GLU A 451 43.70 23.63 20.83
CA GLU A 451 42.57 24.36 20.26
C GLU A 451 43.04 25.06 18.99
N ASP A 452 42.33 24.92 17.88
CA ASP A 452 42.71 25.54 16.60
C ASP A 452 42.33 27.03 16.56
N ASN A 453 41.22 27.39 17.20
CA ASN A 453 40.78 28.78 17.30
C ASN A 453 41.65 29.60 18.26
N PRO A 454 42.37 30.62 17.77
CA PRO A 454 43.30 31.41 18.59
C PRO A 454 42.62 32.18 19.72
N ASP A 455 41.40 32.69 19.50
CA ASP A 455 40.68 33.48 20.50
C ASP A 455 40.19 32.60 21.66
N ILE A 456 39.69 31.39 21.35
CA ILE A 456 39.27 30.40 22.36
C ILE A 456 40.47 29.90 23.14
N ARG A 457 41.58 29.61 22.44
CA ARG A 457 42.82 29.13 23.04
C ARG A 457 43.40 30.14 24.04
N GLU A 458 43.52 31.40 23.62
CA GLU A 458 44.01 32.50 24.47
C GLU A 458 43.13 32.68 25.71
N THR A 459 41.81 32.66 25.53
CA THR A 459 40.86 32.84 26.64
C THR A 459 40.91 31.69 27.65
N LEU A 460 40.99 30.43 27.17
CA LEU A 460 41.09 29.26 28.04
C LEU A 460 42.44 29.18 28.75
N ARG A 461 43.54 29.57 28.08
CA ARG A 461 44.85 29.71 28.70
C ARG A 461 44.76 30.69 29.87
N ASP A 462 44.28 31.91 29.62
CA ASP A 462 44.17 32.95 30.64
C ASP A 462 43.33 32.49 31.84
N LEU A 463 42.22 31.78 31.59
CA LEU A 463 41.39 31.20 32.65
C LEU A 463 42.17 30.18 33.50
N LEU A 464 42.89 29.25 32.86
CA LEU A 464 43.66 28.20 33.53
C LEU A 464 44.85 28.78 34.33
N GLU A 465 45.54 29.79 33.79
CA GLU A 465 46.63 30.50 34.47
C GLU A 465 46.13 31.29 35.68
N LEU A 466 44.95 31.91 35.60
CA LEU A 466 44.30 32.58 36.74
C LEU A 466 43.96 31.60 37.88
N HIS A 467 43.73 30.33 37.56
CA HIS A 467 43.55 29.26 38.56
C HIS A 467 44.88 28.70 39.09
N GLY A 468 46.01 29.26 38.66
CA GLY A 468 47.35 28.93 39.15
C GLY A 468 47.99 27.73 38.45
N HIS A 469 47.52 27.34 37.27
CA HIS A 469 48.12 26.27 36.46
C HIS A 469 49.14 26.82 35.45
N HIS A 470 50.06 25.97 35.00
CA HIS A 470 50.96 26.26 33.89
C HIS A 470 50.38 25.67 32.61
N VAL A 471 50.21 26.49 31.58
CA VAL A 471 49.53 26.08 30.34
C VAL A 471 50.51 26.15 29.18
N GLU A 472 50.62 25.05 28.45
CA GLU A 472 51.26 25.01 27.12
C GLU A 472 50.19 24.93 26.04
N GLU A 473 50.46 25.51 24.88
CA GLU A 473 49.50 25.62 23.79
C GLU A 473 49.90 24.79 22.57
N ALA A 474 48.92 24.18 21.92
CA ALA A 474 49.04 23.60 20.58
C ALA A 474 47.86 24.06 19.71
N SER A 475 48.14 24.41 18.46
CA SER A 475 47.14 24.83 17.47
C SER A 475 46.54 23.69 16.65
N ASP A 476 47.16 22.51 16.69
CA ASP A 476 46.77 21.36 15.87
C ASP A 476 47.13 20.03 16.57
N GLY A 477 46.52 18.95 16.08
CA GLY A 477 46.68 17.62 16.66
C GLY A 477 48.10 17.06 16.57
N ARG A 478 48.91 17.50 15.59
CA ARG A 478 50.28 17.00 15.41
C ARG A 478 51.23 17.61 16.43
N ALA A 479 51.18 18.93 16.60
CA ALA A 479 51.89 19.65 17.65
C ALA A 479 51.49 19.13 19.05
N ALA A 480 50.21 18.79 19.24
CA ALA A 480 49.73 18.20 20.48
C ALA A 480 50.41 16.86 20.82
N VAL A 481 50.49 15.93 19.85
CA VAL A 481 51.16 14.64 20.07
C VAL A 481 52.65 14.84 20.37
N GLU A 482 53.34 15.72 19.64
CA GLU A 482 54.75 16.03 19.88
C GLU A 482 54.99 16.55 21.30
N LEU A 483 54.18 17.53 21.75
CA LEU A 483 54.29 18.12 23.08
C LEU A 483 53.97 17.11 24.19
N VAL A 484 52.96 16.25 24.01
CA VAL A 484 52.67 15.20 25.00
C VAL A 484 53.88 14.28 25.21
N LEU A 485 54.56 13.91 24.13
CA LEU A 485 55.71 13.00 24.19
C LEU A 485 56.98 13.66 24.74
N SER A 486 57.23 14.93 24.41
CA SER A 486 58.43 15.64 24.87
C SER A 486 58.30 16.23 26.27
N GLN A 487 57.13 16.80 26.60
CA GLN A 487 56.90 17.60 27.81
C GLN A 487 56.20 16.82 28.92
N ARG A 488 55.50 15.73 28.58
CA ARG A 488 54.71 14.89 29.50
C ARG A 488 53.82 15.73 30.44
N PRO A 489 52.88 16.51 29.89
CA PRO A 489 51.95 17.28 30.69
C PRO A 489 51.11 16.35 31.57
N GLN A 490 50.65 16.86 32.71
CA GLN A 490 49.83 16.09 33.65
C GLN A 490 48.40 15.95 33.12
N VAL A 491 47.90 16.97 32.42
CA VAL A 491 46.58 16.99 31.78
C VAL A 491 46.73 17.56 30.37
N ALA A 492 46.04 16.99 29.39
CA ALA A 492 45.85 17.62 28.09
C ALA A 492 44.36 17.83 27.82
N LEU A 493 43.96 19.09 27.61
CA LEU A 493 42.65 19.48 27.14
C LEU A 493 42.70 19.54 25.61
N VAL A 494 41.95 18.68 24.93
CA VAL A 494 42.05 18.51 23.47
C VAL A 494 40.71 18.74 22.81
N ASP A 495 40.62 19.72 21.91
CA ASP A 495 39.44 19.85 21.05
C ASP A 495 39.29 18.64 20.12
N ILE A 496 38.07 18.16 19.97
CA ILE A 496 37.75 17.07 19.05
C ILE A 496 37.79 17.57 17.59
N GLY A 497 37.39 18.82 17.36
CA GLY A 497 37.20 19.40 16.03
C GLY A 497 38.46 19.89 15.32
N LEU A 498 39.65 19.41 15.69
CA LEU A 498 40.92 19.91 15.15
C LEU A 498 41.07 19.61 13.64
N PRO A 499 41.70 20.51 12.86
CA PRO A 499 42.03 20.28 11.46
C PRO A 499 43.15 19.25 11.30
N GLU A 500 43.15 18.53 10.17
CA GLU A 500 44.09 17.47 9.77
C GLU A 500 44.06 16.19 10.62
N LEU A 501 44.30 16.33 11.92
CA LEU A 501 44.31 15.26 12.93
C LEU A 501 43.22 15.55 13.95
N ASP A 502 42.13 14.77 13.90
CA ASP A 502 41.01 14.97 14.82
C ASP A 502 41.40 14.59 16.27
N GLY A 503 40.70 15.13 17.27
CA GLY A 503 41.06 14.90 18.67
C GLY A 503 40.97 13.43 19.11
N TYR A 504 40.18 12.61 18.41
CA TYR A 504 40.12 11.16 18.69
C TYR A 504 41.41 10.47 18.23
N GLN A 505 41.90 10.81 17.03
CA GLN A 505 43.17 10.32 16.50
C GLN A 505 44.35 10.78 17.36
N VAL A 506 44.32 12.01 17.89
CA VAL A 506 45.32 12.49 18.86
C VAL A 506 45.35 11.59 20.10
N ALA A 507 44.19 11.26 20.68
CA ALA A 507 44.13 10.37 21.84
C ALA A 507 44.64 8.96 21.53
N GLU A 508 44.26 8.38 20.39
CA GLU A 508 44.75 7.07 19.96
C GLU A 508 46.28 7.03 19.80
N LEU A 509 46.85 8.05 19.15
CA LEU A 509 48.30 8.18 18.94
C LEU A 509 49.06 8.39 20.25
N VAL A 510 48.53 9.22 21.16
CA VAL A 510 49.10 9.41 22.50
C VAL A 510 49.06 8.08 23.27
N ARG A 511 47.93 7.38 23.31
CA ARG A 511 47.80 6.10 24.04
C ARG A 511 48.65 4.98 23.46
N ALA A 512 48.90 4.98 22.16
CA ALA A 512 49.79 4.01 21.51
C ALA A 512 51.29 4.27 21.79
N SER A 513 51.65 5.43 22.34
CA SER A 513 53.03 5.86 22.54
C SER A 513 53.55 5.60 23.96
N ALA A 514 54.85 5.34 24.10
CA ALA A 514 55.49 5.08 25.39
C ALA A 514 55.47 6.34 26.30
N GLY A 515 54.74 6.27 27.41
CA GLY A 515 54.53 7.39 28.35
C GLY A 515 53.20 8.14 28.15
N GLY A 516 52.43 7.82 27.11
CA GLY A 516 51.14 8.43 26.87
C GLY A 516 50.03 8.01 27.86
N ALA A 517 50.27 7.00 28.68
CA ALA A 517 49.36 6.62 29.78
C ALA A 517 49.48 7.54 31.01
N ASP A 518 50.56 8.31 31.13
CA ASP A 518 50.85 9.17 32.29
C ASP A 518 50.10 10.51 32.21
N THR A 519 49.75 10.97 30.99
CA THR A 519 48.99 12.20 30.75
C THR A 519 47.48 11.93 30.79
N ARG A 520 46.74 12.70 31.60
CA ARG A 520 45.27 12.63 31.63
C ARG A 520 44.68 13.40 30.44
N LEU A 521 43.94 12.72 29.58
CA LEU A 521 43.34 13.32 28.39
C LEU A 521 41.89 13.73 28.68
N VAL A 522 41.55 14.98 28.37
CA VAL A 522 40.20 15.52 28.50
C VAL A 522 39.74 16.04 27.14
N ALA A 523 38.67 15.46 26.60
CA ALA A 523 38.11 15.90 25.33
C ALA A 523 37.27 17.17 25.53
N LEU A 524 37.49 18.20 24.71
CA LEU A 524 36.61 19.36 24.59
C LEU A 524 35.67 19.12 23.42
N THR A 525 34.36 19.01 23.66
CA THR A 525 33.39 18.63 22.63
C THR A 525 32.43 19.78 22.34
N GLY A 526 32.24 20.13 21.07
CA GLY A 526 31.25 21.14 20.66
C GLY A 526 29.80 20.69 20.79
N TYR A 527 29.57 19.37 20.79
CA TYR A 527 28.25 18.76 20.96
C TYR A 527 28.32 17.74 22.10
N GLY A 528 27.47 17.91 23.12
CA GLY A 528 27.41 17.03 24.29
C GLY A 528 26.66 15.71 24.02
N HIS A 529 26.80 15.10 22.83
CA HIS A 529 26.11 13.85 22.54
C HIS A 529 26.72 12.69 23.36
N PRO A 530 25.89 11.78 23.89
CA PRO A 530 26.35 10.54 24.54
C PRO A 530 27.25 9.67 23.64
N GLU A 531 27.04 9.72 22.32
CA GLU A 531 27.90 9.03 21.34
C GLU A 531 29.30 9.64 21.30
N ASP A 532 29.42 10.97 21.35
CA ASP A 532 30.73 11.65 21.42
C ASP A 532 31.47 11.29 22.70
N ARG A 533 30.76 11.16 23.83
CA ARG A 533 31.36 10.68 25.09
C ARG A 533 31.82 9.22 24.99
N LYS A 534 31.00 8.32 24.42
CA LYS A 534 31.36 6.91 24.22
C LYS A 534 32.57 6.79 23.29
N ARG A 535 32.58 7.57 22.21
CA ARG A 535 33.67 7.63 21.23
C ARG A 535 34.94 8.21 21.83
N ALA A 536 34.85 9.25 22.67
CA ALA A 536 35.99 9.82 23.38
C ALA A 536 36.61 8.81 24.34
N LEU A 537 35.78 8.12 25.15
CA LEU A 537 36.27 7.07 26.04
C LEU A 537 36.89 5.90 25.27
N ALA A 538 36.30 5.50 24.13
CA ALA A 538 36.84 4.45 23.27
C ALA A 538 38.18 4.81 22.62
N ALA A 539 38.35 6.09 22.24
CA ALA A 539 39.60 6.63 21.71
C ALA A 539 40.70 6.82 22.79
N GLY A 540 40.34 6.67 24.07
CA GLY A 540 41.28 6.67 25.18
C GLY A 540 41.29 7.93 26.05
N PHE A 541 40.31 8.82 25.93
CA PHE A 541 40.15 9.96 26.84
C PHE A 541 39.73 9.53 28.27
N ASP A 542 40.22 10.24 29.30
CA ASP A 542 39.85 10.01 30.71
C ASP A 542 38.57 10.76 31.11
N ALA A 543 38.34 11.92 30.50
CA ALA A 543 37.18 12.77 30.75
C ALA A 543 36.75 13.51 29.49
N HIS A 544 35.59 14.16 29.55
CA HIS A 544 35.11 15.04 28.50
C HIS A 544 34.46 16.27 29.15
N LEU A 545 34.59 17.41 28.50
CA LEU A 545 33.96 18.68 28.81
C LEU A 545 33.21 19.15 27.58
N VAL A 546 31.99 19.65 27.78
CA VAL A 546 31.17 20.18 26.68
C VAL A 546 31.43 21.67 26.58
N LYS A 547 31.76 22.16 25.39
CA LYS A 547 31.88 23.59 25.10
C LYS A 547 30.47 24.23 25.10
N PRO A 548 30.29 25.45 25.67
CA PRO A 548 31.33 26.29 26.25
C PRO A 548 31.71 25.82 27.66
N VAL A 549 33.01 25.70 27.90
CA VAL A 549 33.57 25.21 29.18
C VAL A 549 33.32 26.26 30.26
N SER A 550 32.61 25.88 31.33
CA SER A 550 32.45 26.75 32.50
C SER A 550 33.66 26.63 33.44
N SER A 551 33.98 27.70 34.16
CA SER A 551 35.05 27.71 35.16
C SER A 551 34.84 26.63 36.26
N GLU A 552 33.58 26.39 36.63
CA GLU A 552 33.21 25.39 37.63
C GLU A 552 33.41 23.97 37.11
N ASP A 553 32.94 23.66 35.90
CA ASP A 553 33.09 22.32 35.29
C ASP A 553 34.58 21.99 35.08
N LEU A 554 35.36 22.96 34.61
CA LEU A 554 36.81 22.83 34.43
C LEU A 554 37.50 22.51 35.77
N SER A 555 37.18 23.29 36.81
CA SER A 555 37.72 23.08 38.16
C SER A 555 37.34 21.72 38.74
N GLN A 556 36.09 21.27 38.53
CA GLN A 556 35.63 19.98 39.02
C GLN A 556 36.30 18.81 38.30
N VAL A 557 36.46 18.88 36.98
CA VAL A 557 37.14 17.83 36.19
C VAL A 557 38.61 17.75 36.55
N LEU A 558 39.31 18.88 36.68
CA LEU A 558 40.72 18.90 37.08
C LEU A 558 40.91 18.33 38.50
N LYS A 559 40.04 18.70 39.47
CA LYS A 559 40.06 18.13 40.83
C LYS A 559 39.85 16.62 40.83
N ARG A 560 38.89 16.13 40.03
CA ARG A 560 38.59 14.70 39.93
C ARG A 560 39.76 13.91 39.37
N LEU A 561 40.43 14.43 38.34
CA LEU A 561 41.57 13.77 37.70
C LEU A 561 42.82 13.76 38.60
N CYS A 562 42.99 14.78 39.45
CA CYS A 562 44.10 14.86 40.41
C CYS A 562 43.92 13.97 41.65
N ASN A 563 42.68 13.76 42.10
CA ASN A 563 42.38 12.92 43.27
C ASN A 563 42.31 11.42 42.94
N ALA A 564 42.35 11.06 41.65
CA ALA A 564 42.31 9.68 41.15
C ALA A 564 43.71 9.11 40.84
N ALA A 565 44.78 9.75 41.36
CA ALA A 565 46.18 9.37 41.21
C ALA A 565 46.73 8.76 42.50
#